data_AF-A0A7W4ERU0-F1
#
_entry.id   AF-A0A7W4ERU0-F1
#
_cell.length_a   1.000
_cell.length_b   1.000
_cell.length_c   1.000
_cell.angle_alpha   90.00
_cell.angle_beta   90.00
_cell.angle_gamma   90.00
#
_symmetry.space_group_name_H-M   'P 1'
#
loop_
_entity.id
_entity.type
_entity.pdbx_description
1 polymer ?
#
loop_
_entity_poly.entity_id
_entity_poly.type
_entity_poly.pdbx_seq_one_letter_code
_entity_poly.pdbx_strand_id
1 'polypeptide(L)'
;MSSEMMFNDINTLFGSVKSILSRQKKPILIYAFNGTGKTRLTNLFYNMNLQDGESSLVCLIYSALFEDAFQWDNIVNELHFMVQDEWLRRLFEDEDLESRIKEIYGRYHFSHFEPFFDVENQLVYFQMATGDDESNDHIKISRAEESLFIWSVYHAVLDLMVDILSDKTENRTTDMFNNVKYIVIDDPVSSIDDTRIVSLAIDLVDTVNKLKELGLKVIILTHHALFFNVVKNIMGDKATSWSLSSSYEGICRKDIKDSPFAYHLFAMTLIKQAIENNTIERYHFNLFRAILEKTANFLGYKHYKSLLTGENKDETYRILNIYSHSRIADMEPQDIPSDHKNLFADIFNDFLKSYNWKIED
;
A
#
# COMPACT_ATOMS: atom_id res chain seq x y z
N MET A 1 27.69 -6.71 -7.20
CA MET A 1 27.15 -7.67 -8.20
C MET A 1 25.78 -8.13 -7.72
N SER A 2 24.72 -7.77 -8.43
CA SER A 2 23.38 -8.35 -8.28
C SER A 2 23.43 -9.81 -8.72
N SER A 3 22.93 -10.73 -7.90
CA SER A 3 22.77 -12.12 -8.29
C SER A 3 21.64 -12.22 -9.31
N GLU A 4 21.94 -12.76 -10.48
CA GLU A 4 20.94 -13.10 -11.50
C GLU A 4 20.70 -14.62 -11.46
N MET A 5 19.44 -15.03 -11.55
CA MET A 5 19.02 -16.42 -11.61
C MET A 5 18.03 -16.61 -12.75
N MET A 6 18.23 -17.67 -13.54
CA MET A 6 17.34 -18.06 -14.62
C MET A 6 16.44 -19.21 -14.18
N PHE A 7 15.15 -19.12 -14.53
CA PHE A 7 14.15 -20.16 -14.32
C PHE A 7 13.59 -20.58 -15.67
N ASN A 8 13.42 -21.88 -15.89
CA ASN A 8 12.92 -22.41 -17.16
C ASN A 8 11.47 -21.96 -17.43
N ASP A 9 10.67 -21.81 -16.37
CA ASP A 9 9.26 -21.44 -16.47
C ASP A 9 8.74 -20.81 -15.15
N ILE A 10 7.45 -20.46 -15.13
CA ILE A 10 6.81 -19.86 -13.96
C ILE A 10 6.67 -20.84 -12.79
N ASN A 11 6.58 -22.16 -13.06
CA ASN A 11 6.43 -23.18 -12.02
C ASN A 11 7.73 -23.38 -11.23
N THR A 12 8.86 -23.37 -11.92
CA THR A 12 10.19 -23.41 -11.32
C THR A 12 10.49 -22.13 -10.52
N LEU A 13 10.08 -20.96 -11.02
CA LEU A 13 10.10 -19.73 -10.23
C LEU A 13 9.25 -19.87 -8.96
N PHE A 14 7.99 -20.30 -9.08
CA PHE A 14 7.08 -20.50 -7.96
C PHE A 14 7.64 -21.43 -6.88
N GLY A 15 8.23 -22.56 -7.27
CA GLY A 15 8.92 -23.47 -6.34
C GLY A 15 10.07 -22.79 -5.60
N SER A 16 10.84 -21.96 -6.30
CA SER A 16 11.92 -21.15 -5.71
C SER A 16 11.40 -20.11 -4.72
N VAL A 17 10.34 -19.38 -5.08
CA VAL A 17 9.67 -18.40 -4.20
C VAL A 17 9.21 -19.07 -2.90
N LYS A 18 8.53 -20.22 -2.99
CA LYS A 18 8.12 -20.99 -1.81
C LYS A 18 9.29 -21.43 -0.94
N SER A 19 10.37 -21.91 -1.57
CA SER A 19 11.60 -22.33 -0.88
C SER A 19 12.28 -21.16 -0.15
N ILE A 20 12.23 -19.96 -0.72
CA ILE A 20 12.76 -18.76 -0.08
C ILE A 20 11.88 -18.37 1.11
N LEU A 21 10.56 -18.31 0.92
CA LEU A 21 9.61 -17.96 1.99
C LEU A 21 9.56 -19.01 3.12
N SER A 22 9.99 -20.26 2.89
CA SER A 22 10.13 -21.24 3.97
C SER A 22 11.41 -21.06 4.79
N ARG A 23 12.46 -20.47 4.20
CA ARG A 23 13.77 -20.26 4.84
C ARG A 23 13.90 -18.90 5.52
N GLN A 24 13.16 -17.89 5.06
CA GLN A 24 13.16 -16.55 5.64
C GLN A 24 11.76 -16.00 5.83
N LYS A 25 11.61 -15.09 6.80
CA LYS A 25 10.37 -14.35 7.07
C LYS A 25 10.28 -13.00 6.34
N LYS A 26 11.22 -12.67 5.45
CA LYS A 26 11.19 -11.38 4.75
C LYS A 26 10.10 -11.39 3.66
N PRO A 27 9.24 -10.36 3.57
CA PRO A 27 8.38 -10.16 2.43
C PRO A 27 9.19 -10.11 1.14
N ILE A 28 8.57 -10.53 0.04
CA ILE A 28 9.17 -10.47 -1.28
C ILE A 28 8.47 -9.37 -2.06
N LEU A 29 9.25 -8.41 -2.56
CA LEU A 29 8.79 -7.33 -3.42
C LEU A 29 9.32 -7.55 -4.84
N ILE A 30 8.43 -7.65 -5.83
CA ILE A 30 8.76 -8.00 -7.21
C ILE A 30 8.35 -6.87 -8.14
N TYR A 31 9.32 -6.29 -8.84
CA TYR A 31 9.09 -5.41 -9.98
C TYR A 31 9.07 -6.21 -11.28
N ALA A 32 7.98 -6.16 -12.03
CA ALA A 32 7.97 -6.79 -13.36
C ALA A 32 6.97 -6.14 -14.31
N PHE A 33 7.40 -5.93 -15.55
CA PHE A 33 6.53 -5.44 -16.61
C PHE A 33 5.35 -6.39 -16.89
N ASN A 34 4.31 -5.86 -17.53
CA ASN A 34 3.18 -6.68 -17.95
C ASN A 34 3.61 -7.76 -18.95
N GLY A 35 2.97 -8.93 -18.87
CA GLY A 35 3.34 -10.10 -19.69
C GLY A 35 4.52 -10.93 -19.18
N THR A 36 5.19 -10.55 -18.08
CA THR A 36 6.28 -11.35 -17.47
C THR A 36 5.80 -12.56 -16.66
N GLY A 37 4.50 -12.72 -16.47
CA GLY A 37 3.91 -13.85 -15.74
C GLY A 37 3.53 -13.58 -14.29
N LYS A 38 3.48 -12.31 -13.83
CA LYS A 38 3.00 -11.93 -12.48
C LYS A 38 1.66 -12.60 -12.14
N THR A 39 0.64 -12.39 -12.95
CA THR A 39 -0.70 -12.98 -12.79
C THR A 39 -0.66 -14.52 -12.81
N ARG A 40 0.21 -15.14 -13.63
CA ARG A 40 0.38 -16.60 -13.63
C ARG A 40 0.98 -17.09 -12.31
N LEU A 41 1.93 -16.36 -11.73
CA LEU A 41 2.48 -16.66 -10.41
C LEU A 41 1.42 -16.51 -9.33
N THR A 42 0.63 -15.42 -9.37
CA THR A 42 -0.50 -15.17 -8.48
C THR A 42 -1.52 -16.32 -8.53
N ASN A 43 -1.88 -16.78 -9.73
CA ASN A 43 -2.81 -17.91 -9.91
C ASN A 43 -2.26 -19.24 -9.35
N LEU A 44 -0.95 -19.47 -9.39
CA LEU A 44 -0.35 -20.65 -8.75
C LEU A 44 -0.49 -20.63 -7.23
N PHE A 45 -0.48 -19.45 -6.61
CA PHE A 45 -0.81 -19.29 -5.20
C PHE A 45 -2.31 -19.45 -4.94
N TYR A 46 -3.16 -18.91 -5.80
CA TYR A 46 -4.62 -19.06 -5.69
C TYR A 46 -5.03 -20.54 -5.69
N ASN A 47 -4.43 -21.32 -6.60
CA ASN A 47 -4.70 -22.75 -6.71
C ASN A 47 -4.36 -23.55 -5.45
N MET A 48 -3.60 -23.02 -4.49
CA MET A 48 -3.39 -23.68 -3.20
C MET A 48 -4.68 -23.78 -2.38
N ASN A 49 -5.61 -22.83 -2.54
CA ASN A 49 -6.91 -22.85 -1.86
C ASN A 49 -7.80 -24.00 -2.37
N LEU A 50 -7.49 -24.57 -3.54
CA LEU A 50 -8.28 -25.63 -4.17
C LEU A 50 -7.77 -27.05 -3.86
N GLN A 51 -6.58 -27.20 -3.26
CA GLN A 51 -5.91 -28.50 -3.14
C GLN A 51 -6.22 -29.28 -1.86
N ASP A 52 -6.62 -28.63 -0.77
CA ASP A 52 -6.73 -29.28 0.55
C ASP A 52 -8.10 -29.91 0.86
N GLY A 53 -9.03 -29.98 -0.10
CA GLY A 53 -10.29 -30.75 0.01
C GLY A 53 -11.32 -30.22 1.02
N GLU A 54 -10.90 -29.34 1.93
CA GLU A 54 -11.72 -28.47 2.76
C GLU A 54 -11.52 -27.02 2.29
N SER A 55 -12.56 -26.20 2.37
CA SER A 55 -12.60 -24.76 2.03
C SER A 55 -11.67 -23.88 2.89
N SER A 56 -10.53 -24.40 3.33
CA SER A 56 -9.57 -23.67 4.16
C SER A 56 -8.84 -22.64 3.30
N LEU A 57 -9.01 -21.38 3.65
CA LEU A 57 -8.31 -20.26 3.03
C LEU A 57 -6.81 -20.33 3.38
N VAL A 58 -5.98 -20.78 2.44
CA VAL A 58 -4.52 -20.91 2.63
C VAL A 58 -3.77 -19.67 2.14
N CYS A 59 -4.30 -19.01 1.10
CA CYS A 59 -3.71 -17.85 0.47
C CYS A 59 -4.76 -16.76 0.25
N LEU A 60 -4.50 -15.56 0.77
CA LEU A 60 -5.25 -14.34 0.44
C LEU A 60 -4.59 -13.64 -0.75
N ILE A 61 -5.41 -13.18 -1.70
CA ILE A 61 -4.91 -12.64 -2.97
C ILE A 61 -5.66 -11.38 -3.37
N TYR A 62 -4.90 -10.31 -3.61
CA TYR A 62 -5.34 -9.17 -4.39
C TYR A 62 -4.83 -9.31 -5.82
N SER A 63 -5.72 -9.23 -6.79
CA SER A 63 -5.40 -9.30 -8.22
C SER A 63 -6.58 -8.77 -9.03
N ALA A 64 -6.43 -8.67 -10.35
CA ALA A 64 -7.55 -8.36 -11.25
C ALA A 64 -8.77 -9.28 -11.03
N LEU A 65 -8.57 -10.55 -10.65
CA LEU A 65 -9.68 -11.46 -10.34
C LEU A 65 -10.45 -11.03 -9.08
N PHE A 66 -9.76 -10.45 -8.09
CA PHE A 66 -10.40 -9.88 -6.91
C PHE A 66 -11.16 -8.60 -7.29
N GLU A 67 -10.59 -7.76 -8.15
CA GLU A 67 -11.26 -6.56 -8.65
C GLU A 67 -12.50 -6.90 -9.48
N ASP A 68 -12.45 -7.95 -10.31
CA ASP A 68 -13.56 -8.43 -11.14
C ASP A 68 -14.78 -8.90 -10.32
N ALA A 69 -14.60 -9.17 -9.02
CA ALA A 69 -15.71 -9.45 -8.10
C ALA A 69 -16.60 -8.21 -7.88
N PHE A 70 -16.09 -7.02 -8.15
CA PHE A 70 -16.78 -5.74 -8.02
C PHE A 70 -17.20 -5.23 -9.40
N GLN A 71 -18.49 -4.94 -9.58
CA GLN A 71 -19.08 -4.56 -10.85
C GLN A 71 -19.92 -3.29 -10.70
N TRP A 72 -19.47 -2.22 -11.34
CA TRP A 72 -20.18 -0.95 -11.35
C TRP A 72 -21.40 -0.98 -12.30
N ASP A 73 -22.60 -0.75 -11.77
CA ASP A 73 -23.81 -0.46 -12.54
C ASP A 73 -23.93 1.06 -12.78
N ASN A 74 -23.81 1.46 -14.04
CA ASN A 74 -23.89 2.87 -14.45
C ASN A 74 -25.32 3.41 -14.55
N ILE A 75 -26.34 2.54 -14.54
CA ILE A 75 -27.74 2.94 -14.63
C ILE A 75 -28.22 3.46 -13.28
N VAL A 76 -27.83 2.77 -12.20
CA VAL A 76 -28.24 3.08 -10.82
C VAL A 76 -27.12 3.68 -9.96
N ASN A 77 -25.90 3.78 -10.49
CA ASN A 77 -24.70 4.27 -9.79
C ASN A 77 -24.37 3.46 -8.52
N GLU A 78 -24.43 2.13 -8.63
CA GLU A 78 -24.15 1.19 -7.55
C GLU A 78 -22.94 0.32 -7.92
N LEU A 79 -22.13 -0.02 -6.93
CA LEU A 79 -21.07 -1.00 -7.04
C LEU A 79 -21.56 -2.32 -6.44
N HIS A 80 -21.91 -3.27 -7.29
CA HIS A 80 -22.25 -4.62 -6.85
C HIS A 80 -20.99 -5.41 -6.58
N PHE A 81 -20.99 -6.25 -5.55
CA PHE A 81 -19.86 -7.12 -5.27
C PHE A 81 -20.35 -8.58 -5.19
N MET A 82 -20.02 -9.37 -6.20
CA MET A 82 -20.40 -10.79 -6.24
C MET A 82 -19.47 -11.59 -5.33
N VAL A 83 -19.86 -11.74 -4.07
CA VAL A 83 -19.10 -12.54 -3.11
C VAL A 83 -19.28 -14.04 -3.42
N GLN A 84 -18.50 -14.55 -4.36
CA GLN A 84 -18.40 -16.00 -4.60
C GLN A 84 -17.61 -16.70 -3.48
N ASP A 85 -16.73 -15.95 -2.84
CA ASP A 85 -15.86 -16.41 -1.77
C ASP A 85 -16.59 -16.35 -0.42
N GLU A 86 -17.02 -17.51 0.09
CA GLU A 86 -17.72 -17.64 1.38
C GLU A 86 -16.99 -16.93 2.54
N TRP A 87 -15.66 -16.94 2.53
CA TRP A 87 -14.86 -16.26 3.55
C TRP A 87 -15.12 -14.75 3.58
N LEU A 88 -15.19 -14.07 2.44
CA LEU A 88 -15.38 -12.62 2.38
C LEU A 88 -16.80 -12.25 2.82
N ARG A 89 -17.78 -13.09 2.50
CA ARG A 89 -19.18 -12.90 2.89
C ARG A 89 -19.30 -12.92 4.42
N ARG A 90 -18.68 -13.90 5.06
CA ARG A 90 -18.65 -14.00 6.53
C ARG A 90 -17.97 -12.79 7.18
N LEU A 91 -16.98 -12.17 6.56
CA LEU A 91 -16.38 -10.95 7.12
C LEU A 91 -17.35 -9.76 7.09
N PHE A 92 -18.15 -9.64 6.03
CA PHE A 92 -19.23 -8.64 5.97
C PHE A 92 -20.33 -8.92 7.00
N GLU A 93 -20.73 -10.18 7.17
CA GLU A 93 -21.84 -10.57 8.07
C GLU A 93 -21.44 -10.61 9.56
N ASP A 94 -20.24 -11.10 9.88
CA ASP A 94 -19.85 -11.45 11.25
C ASP A 94 -18.84 -10.46 11.89
N GLU A 95 -18.06 -9.70 11.10
CA GLU A 95 -16.86 -8.97 11.58
C GLU A 95 -16.89 -7.45 11.32
N ASP A 96 -18.05 -6.86 11.03
CA ASP A 96 -18.22 -5.42 10.78
C ASP A 96 -17.18 -4.85 9.78
N LEU A 97 -16.94 -5.62 8.72
CA LEU A 97 -15.95 -5.25 7.71
C LEU A 97 -16.25 -3.89 7.06
N GLU A 98 -17.54 -3.56 6.90
CA GLU A 98 -18.01 -2.29 6.32
C GLU A 98 -17.42 -1.06 7.01
N SER A 99 -17.49 -1.02 8.35
CA SER A 99 -17.00 0.12 9.14
C SER A 99 -15.49 0.29 8.97
N ARG A 100 -14.75 -0.82 8.92
CA ARG A 100 -13.32 -0.80 8.66
C ARG A 100 -12.99 -0.35 7.24
N ILE A 101 -13.79 -0.74 6.25
CA ILE A 101 -13.62 -0.27 4.87
C ILE A 101 -13.80 1.25 4.80
N LYS A 102 -14.83 1.80 5.46
CA LYS A 102 -15.07 3.25 5.52
C LYS A 102 -13.86 3.99 6.10
N GLU A 103 -13.33 3.51 7.22
CA GLU A 103 -12.15 4.10 7.86
C GLU A 103 -10.94 4.10 6.92
N ILE A 104 -10.63 2.95 6.31
CA ILE A 104 -9.47 2.83 5.41
C ILE A 104 -9.65 3.67 4.14
N TYR A 105 -10.82 3.63 3.53
CA TYR A 105 -11.13 4.41 2.34
C TYR A 105 -10.98 5.91 2.60
N GLY A 106 -11.46 6.39 3.75
CA GLY A 106 -11.31 7.78 4.18
C GLY A 106 -9.86 8.25 4.34
N ARG A 107 -8.89 7.33 4.54
CA ARG A 107 -7.45 7.70 4.59
C ARG A 107 -6.87 8.03 3.21
N TYR A 108 -7.43 7.46 2.15
CA TYR A 108 -6.94 7.66 0.78
C TYR A 108 -7.80 8.62 -0.04
N HIS A 109 -9.04 8.81 0.39
CA HIS A 109 -10.06 9.55 -0.34
C HIS A 109 -10.24 10.95 0.25
N PHE A 110 -9.95 11.97 -0.55
CA PHE A 110 -10.08 13.38 -0.16
C PHE A 110 -11.41 14.01 -0.58
N SER A 111 -12.37 13.22 -1.07
CA SER A 111 -13.66 13.72 -1.54
C SER A 111 -14.73 13.63 -0.44
N HIS A 112 -15.81 14.38 -0.62
CA HIS A 112 -16.97 14.42 0.27
C HIS A 112 -17.90 13.21 0.14
N PHE A 113 -17.50 12.15 -0.58
CA PHE A 113 -18.34 10.97 -0.77
C PHE A 113 -18.01 9.86 0.22
N GLU A 114 -19.05 9.33 0.87
CA GLU A 114 -18.95 8.19 1.78
C GLU A 114 -19.61 6.95 1.17
N PRO A 115 -19.02 5.76 1.33
CA PRO A 115 -19.64 4.52 0.89
C PRO A 115 -20.70 4.06 1.91
N PHE A 116 -21.85 3.66 1.39
CA PHE A 116 -22.95 3.04 2.13
C PHE A 116 -23.14 1.62 1.64
N PHE A 117 -23.18 0.68 2.57
CA PHE A 117 -23.23 -0.74 2.28
C PHE A 117 -24.65 -1.26 2.47
N ASP A 118 -25.10 -2.05 1.50
CA ASP A 118 -26.26 -2.93 1.62
C ASP A 118 -25.74 -4.36 1.38
N VAL A 119 -25.31 -5.00 2.47
CA VAL A 119 -24.72 -6.35 2.43
C VAL A 119 -25.76 -7.42 2.07
N GLU A 120 -27.04 -7.22 2.41
CA GLU A 120 -28.09 -8.16 2.02
C GLU A 120 -28.22 -8.26 0.50
N ASN A 121 -28.16 -7.12 -0.19
CA ASN A 121 -28.21 -7.04 -1.65
C ASN A 121 -26.83 -7.03 -2.33
N GLN A 122 -25.75 -7.18 -1.56
CA GLN A 122 -24.36 -7.19 -2.03
C GLN A 122 -24.00 -5.99 -2.90
N LEU A 123 -24.37 -4.79 -2.46
CA LEU A 123 -24.09 -3.55 -3.18
C LEU A 123 -23.56 -2.47 -2.24
N VAL A 124 -22.82 -1.53 -2.85
CA VAL A 124 -22.33 -0.31 -2.22
C VAL A 124 -22.70 0.86 -3.11
N TYR A 125 -23.22 1.94 -2.53
CA TYR A 125 -23.43 3.21 -3.22
C TYR A 125 -22.76 4.34 -2.46
N PHE A 126 -22.59 5.49 -3.12
CA PHE A 126 -21.85 6.62 -2.58
C PHE A 126 -22.78 7.82 -2.43
N GLN A 127 -22.69 8.52 -1.30
CA GLN A 127 -23.48 9.73 -1.01
C GLN A 127 -22.59 10.84 -0.46
N MET A 128 -23.06 12.09 -0.48
CA MET A 128 -22.32 13.20 0.14
C MET A 128 -22.38 13.13 1.67
N ALA A 129 -21.27 13.41 2.34
CA ALA A 129 -21.15 13.54 3.79
C ALA A 129 -21.81 14.82 4.35
N THR A 130 -22.97 15.22 3.83
CA THR A 130 -23.79 16.29 4.40
C THR A 130 -24.69 15.66 5.45
N GLY A 131 -24.64 16.13 6.71
CA GLY A 131 -25.41 15.59 7.83
C GLY A 131 -26.94 15.70 7.75
N ASP A 132 -27.49 15.85 6.54
CA ASP A 132 -28.91 15.74 6.23
C ASP A 132 -29.12 14.39 5.52
N ASP A 133 -29.65 13.40 6.26
CA ASP A 133 -29.95 12.01 5.84
C ASP A 133 -31.00 11.89 4.69
N GLU A 134 -31.34 12.98 4.00
CA GLU A 134 -32.46 13.02 3.05
C GLU A 134 -32.06 12.91 1.56
N SER A 135 -30.78 12.88 1.20
CA SER A 135 -30.38 12.71 -0.21
C SER A 135 -30.28 11.24 -0.60
N ASN A 136 -31.31 10.69 -1.24
CA ASN A 136 -31.31 9.36 -1.88
C ASN A 136 -30.48 9.30 -3.19
N ASP A 137 -29.61 10.28 -3.44
CA ASP A 137 -28.89 10.37 -4.70
C ASP A 137 -27.63 9.49 -4.68
N HIS A 138 -27.66 8.40 -5.44
CA HIS A 138 -26.49 7.55 -5.67
C HIS A 138 -25.50 8.28 -6.59
N ILE A 139 -24.32 8.58 -6.05
CA ILE A 139 -23.29 9.37 -6.72
C ILE A 139 -22.37 8.44 -7.51
N LYS A 140 -22.17 8.80 -8.78
CA LYS A 140 -21.14 8.17 -9.60
C LYS A 140 -19.76 8.65 -9.18
N ILE A 141 -18.88 7.70 -8.86
CA ILE A 141 -17.46 7.95 -8.64
C ILE A 141 -16.64 7.70 -9.90
N SER A 142 -15.43 8.23 -9.94
CA SER A 142 -14.46 7.99 -11.01
C SER A 142 -13.88 6.57 -10.96
N ARG A 143 -13.30 6.11 -12.07
CA ARG A 143 -12.59 4.81 -12.11
C ARG A 143 -11.41 4.72 -11.14
N ALA A 144 -10.74 5.84 -10.88
CA ALA A 144 -9.67 5.91 -9.90
C ALA A 144 -10.20 5.75 -8.47
N GLU A 145 -11.35 6.34 -8.15
CA GLU A 145 -12.01 6.21 -6.85
C GLU A 145 -12.60 4.81 -6.64
N GLU A 146 -13.13 4.19 -7.69
CA GLU A 146 -13.57 2.79 -7.68
C GLU A 146 -12.41 1.83 -7.40
N SER A 147 -11.30 1.96 -8.14
CA SER A 147 -10.08 1.17 -7.90
C SER A 147 -9.56 1.35 -6.47
N LEU A 148 -9.56 2.59 -5.97
CA LEU A 148 -9.15 2.89 -4.61
C LEU A 148 -10.10 2.30 -3.55
N PHE A 149 -11.40 2.29 -3.82
CA PHE A 149 -12.39 1.68 -2.94
C PHE A 149 -12.18 0.16 -2.87
N ILE A 150 -12.03 -0.51 -4.02
CA ILE A 150 -11.78 -1.96 -4.09
C ILE A 150 -10.47 -2.33 -3.36
N TRP A 151 -9.41 -1.53 -3.52
CA TRP A 151 -8.20 -1.68 -2.72
C TRP A 151 -8.48 -1.57 -1.21
N SER A 152 -9.29 -0.58 -0.81
CA SER A 152 -9.65 -0.35 0.59
C SER A 152 -10.41 -1.53 1.18
N VAL A 153 -11.25 -2.22 0.38
CA VAL A 153 -11.88 -3.49 0.78
C VAL A 153 -10.83 -4.53 1.14
N TYR A 154 -9.87 -4.77 0.25
CA TYR A 154 -8.84 -5.77 0.50
C TYR A 154 -7.93 -5.39 1.66
N HIS A 155 -7.57 -4.11 1.78
CA HIS A 155 -6.75 -3.62 2.88
C HIS A 155 -7.47 -3.75 4.24
N ALA A 156 -8.78 -3.56 4.28
CA ALA A 156 -9.60 -3.80 5.47
C ALA A 156 -9.58 -5.27 5.88
N VAL A 157 -9.63 -6.19 4.93
CA VAL A 157 -9.44 -7.63 5.20
C VAL A 157 -8.07 -7.91 5.81
N LEU A 158 -7.00 -7.30 5.28
CA LEU A 158 -5.65 -7.48 5.83
C LEU A 158 -5.52 -6.91 7.24
N ASP A 159 -6.10 -5.75 7.50
CA ASP A 159 -6.06 -5.08 8.80
C ASP A 159 -6.88 -5.83 9.85
N LEU A 160 -8.08 -6.30 9.49
CA LEU A 160 -8.89 -7.20 10.32
C LEU A 160 -8.15 -8.52 10.63
N MET A 161 -7.48 -9.11 9.64
CA MET A 161 -6.66 -10.30 9.85
C MET A 161 -5.52 -10.05 10.84
N VAL A 162 -4.90 -8.87 10.83
CA VAL A 162 -3.88 -8.50 11.83
C VAL A 162 -4.48 -8.52 13.23
N ASP A 163 -5.64 -7.89 13.43
CA ASP A 163 -6.30 -7.82 14.73
C ASP A 163 -6.64 -9.23 15.25
N ILE A 164 -7.31 -10.05 14.43
CA ILE A 164 -7.72 -11.41 14.80
C ILE A 164 -6.50 -12.30 15.10
N LEU A 165 -5.47 -12.26 14.25
CA LEU A 165 -4.31 -13.14 14.43
C LEU A 165 -3.39 -12.68 15.56
N SER A 166 -3.45 -11.42 15.98
CA SER A 166 -2.74 -10.90 17.14
C SER A 166 -3.29 -11.46 18.46
N ASP A 167 -4.56 -11.84 18.48
CA ASP A 167 -5.18 -12.50 19.62
C ASP A 167 -4.88 -14.01 19.69
N LYS A 168 -5.02 -14.55 20.91
CA LYS A 168 -4.96 -15.99 21.16
C LYS A 168 -6.10 -16.68 20.43
N THR A 169 -5.84 -17.88 19.90
CA THR A 169 -6.81 -18.65 19.10
C THR A 169 -8.18 -18.83 19.78
N GLU A 170 -8.21 -18.96 21.10
CA GLU A 170 -9.43 -19.11 21.90
C GLU A 170 -10.27 -17.83 22.05
N ASN A 171 -9.70 -16.66 21.78
CA ASN A 171 -10.34 -15.35 21.91
C ASN A 171 -10.70 -14.74 20.55
N ARG A 172 -10.37 -15.40 19.44
CA ARG A 172 -10.64 -14.89 18.09
C ARG A 172 -12.14 -14.88 17.82
N THR A 173 -12.61 -13.79 17.23
CA THR A 173 -14.01 -13.64 16.77
C THR A 173 -14.33 -14.57 15.60
N THR A 174 -13.33 -14.83 14.74
CA THR A 174 -13.44 -15.75 13.61
C THR A 174 -12.22 -16.65 13.44
N ASP A 175 -12.44 -17.83 12.85
CA ASP A 175 -11.42 -18.81 12.51
C ASP A 175 -10.93 -18.72 11.06
N MET A 176 -11.52 -17.85 10.22
CA MET A 176 -11.25 -17.74 8.79
C MET A 176 -9.78 -17.55 8.43
N PHE A 177 -9.02 -16.83 9.25
CA PHE A 177 -7.62 -16.55 8.98
C PHE A 177 -6.65 -17.60 9.56
N ASN A 178 -7.13 -18.59 10.32
CA ASN A 178 -6.27 -19.52 11.06
C ASN A 178 -5.34 -20.35 10.15
N ASN A 179 -5.80 -20.66 8.94
CA ASN A 179 -5.07 -21.48 7.97
C ASN A 179 -4.30 -20.66 6.94
N VAL A 180 -4.43 -19.33 6.96
CA VAL A 180 -3.76 -18.44 6.01
C VAL A 180 -2.26 -18.48 6.27
N LYS A 181 -1.51 -18.76 5.21
CA LYS A 181 -0.04 -18.84 5.23
C LYS A 181 0.60 -17.80 4.31
N TYR A 182 -0.08 -17.48 3.21
CA TYR A 182 0.45 -16.63 2.16
C TYR A 182 -0.50 -15.47 1.88
N ILE A 183 0.09 -14.33 1.54
CA ILE A 183 -0.63 -13.15 1.08
C ILE A 183 0.08 -12.70 -0.19
N VAL A 184 -0.66 -12.61 -1.29
CA VAL A 184 -0.14 -12.18 -2.59
C VAL A 184 -0.89 -10.94 -3.04
N ILE A 185 -0.15 -9.89 -3.35
CA ILE A 185 -0.71 -8.61 -3.79
C ILE A 185 -0.14 -8.33 -5.17
N ASP A 186 -0.96 -8.44 -6.21
CA ASP A 186 -0.55 -8.25 -7.61
C ASP A 186 -1.12 -6.93 -8.14
N ASP A 187 -0.23 -5.97 -8.41
CA ASP A 187 -0.55 -4.65 -8.96
C ASP A 187 -1.64 -3.89 -8.16
N PRO A 188 -1.39 -3.53 -6.90
CA PRO A 188 -2.38 -2.88 -6.02
C PRO A 188 -2.72 -1.43 -6.40
N VAL A 189 -2.12 -0.91 -7.48
CA VAL A 189 -2.33 0.45 -7.95
C VAL A 189 -2.59 0.41 -9.45
N SER A 190 -3.75 0.94 -9.86
CA SER A 190 -4.16 1.06 -11.25
C SER A 190 -4.90 2.38 -11.46
N SER A 191 -4.47 3.20 -12.42
CA SER A 191 -5.17 4.44 -12.79
C SER A 191 -5.41 5.45 -11.63
N ILE A 192 -4.50 5.49 -10.66
CA ILE A 192 -4.51 6.40 -9.50
C ILE A 192 -3.37 7.43 -9.63
N ASP A 193 -3.52 8.62 -9.06
CA ASP A 193 -2.47 9.64 -9.02
C ASP A 193 -1.28 9.30 -8.10
N ASP A 194 -0.15 9.97 -8.31
CA ASP A 194 1.09 9.69 -7.58
C ASP A 194 0.96 9.89 -6.05
N THR A 195 0.15 10.86 -5.62
CA THR A 195 -0.11 11.17 -4.21
C THR A 195 -0.75 9.99 -3.50
N ARG A 196 -1.86 9.49 -4.05
CA ARG A 196 -2.59 8.34 -3.50
C ARG A 196 -1.75 7.06 -3.56
N ILE A 197 -0.93 6.88 -4.60
CA ILE A 197 0.01 5.73 -4.70
C ILE A 197 1.01 5.72 -3.55
N VAL A 198 1.54 6.89 -3.16
CA VAL A 198 2.49 6.99 -2.05
C VAL A 198 1.80 6.67 -0.72
N SER A 199 0.62 7.22 -0.47
CA SER A 199 -0.16 6.96 0.76
C SER A 199 -0.52 5.47 0.89
N LEU A 200 -1.03 4.86 -0.18
CA LEU A 200 -1.33 3.43 -0.23
C LEU A 200 -0.09 2.56 0.06
N ALA A 201 1.06 2.92 -0.52
CA ALA A 201 2.30 2.20 -0.29
C ALA A 201 2.78 2.29 1.17
N ILE A 202 2.65 3.44 1.83
CA ILE A 202 3.01 3.62 3.24
C ILE A 202 2.14 2.72 4.11
N ASP A 203 0.83 2.82 3.95
CA ASP A 203 -0.14 2.06 4.73
C ASP A 203 0.01 0.55 4.54
N LEU A 204 0.21 0.11 3.29
CA LEU A 204 0.46 -1.30 3.01
C LEU A 204 1.73 -1.79 3.70
N VAL A 205 2.81 -1.00 3.70
CA VAL A 205 4.07 -1.40 4.37
C VAL A 205 3.85 -1.61 5.86
N ASP A 206 3.08 -0.74 6.51
CA ASP A 206 2.76 -0.86 7.93
C ASP A 206 1.96 -2.13 8.22
N THR A 207 0.91 -2.42 7.46
CA THR A 207 0.14 -3.68 7.59
C THR A 207 1.00 -4.92 7.32
N VAL A 208 1.84 -4.89 6.28
CA VAL A 208 2.75 -6.01 5.95
C VAL A 208 3.78 -6.27 7.04
N ASN A 209 4.27 -5.23 7.72
CA ASN A 209 5.16 -5.42 8.86
C ASN A 209 4.46 -6.15 10.02
N LYS A 210 3.21 -5.79 10.34
CA LYS A 210 2.42 -6.49 11.37
C LYS A 210 2.15 -7.94 10.98
N LEU A 211 1.71 -8.20 9.74
CA LEU A 211 1.46 -9.54 9.22
C LEU A 211 2.71 -10.43 9.25
N LYS A 212 3.87 -9.86 8.94
CA LYS A 212 5.15 -10.56 9.02
C LYS A 212 5.48 -11.00 10.46
N GLU A 213 5.19 -10.16 11.46
CA GLU A 213 5.41 -10.49 12.88
C GLU A 213 4.52 -11.67 13.31
N LEU A 214 3.31 -11.74 12.77
CA LEU A 214 2.36 -12.85 12.93
C LEU A 214 2.76 -14.12 12.14
N GLY A 215 3.85 -14.07 11.37
CA GLY A 215 4.43 -15.22 10.66
C GLY A 215 3.89 -15.45 9.25
N LEU A 216 3.09 -14.52 8.71
CA LEU A 216 2.53 -14.60 7.37
C LEU A 216 3.60 -14.30 6.31
N LYS A 217 3.47 -14.98 5.16
CA LYS A 217 4.43 -14.86 4.05
C LYS A 217 3.83 -13.97 2.97
N VAL A 218 4.33 -12.74 2.90
CA VAL A 218 3.81 -11.71 1.99
C VAL A 218 4.64 -11.63 0.71
N ILE A 219 3.96 -11.58 -0.44
CA ILE A 219 4.51 -11.30 -1.75
C ILE A 219 3.77 -10.09 -2.33
N ILE A 220 4.50 -9.07 -2.74
CA ILE A 220 3.97 -7.90 -3.42
C ILE A 220 4.58 -7.87 -4.82
N LEU A 221 3.75 -7.86 -5.85
CA LEU A 221 4.16 -7.75 -7.23
C LEU A 221 3.62 -6.45 -7.80
N THR A 222 4.44 -5.76 -8.59
CA THR A 222 3.98 -4.56 -9.27
C THR A 222 4.73 -4.30 -10.58
N HIS A 223 4.06 -3.68 -11.56
CA HIS A 223 4.71 -3.01 -12.69
C HIS A 223 4.89 -1.51 -12.46
N HIS A 224 4.32 -0.95 -11.39
CA HIS A 224 4.32 0.48 -11.15
C HIS A 224 5.62 0.91 -10.46
N ALA A 225 6.48 1.61 -11.20
CA ALA A 225 7.83 1.96 -10.73
C ALA A 225 7.81 2.83 -9.47
N LEU A 226 6.89 3.80 -9.38
CA LEU A 226 6.74 4.65 -8.19
C LEU A 226 6.42 3.81 -6.95
N PHE A 227 5.32 3.07 -6.99
CA PHE A 227 4.89 2.18 -5.92
C PHE A 227 6.01 1.24 -5.46
N PHE A 228 6.66 0.55 -6.40
CA PHE A 228 7.79 -0.33 -6.10
C PHE A 228 8.89 0.41 -5.33
N ASN A 229 9.27 1.60 -5.81
CA ASN A 229 10.33 2.38 -5.19
C ASN A 229 9.94 2.88 -3.78
N VAL A 230 8.71 3.34 -3.58
CA VAL A 230 8.21 3.74 -2.24
C VAL A 230 8.31 2.56 -1.28
N VAL A 231 7.71 1.42 -1.63
CA VAL A 231 7.70 0.21 -0.79
C VAL A 231 9.13 -0.28 -0.52
N LYS A 232 9.99 -0.34 -1.55
CA LYS A 232 11.40 -0.74 -1.39
C LYS A 232 12.15 0.17 -0.42
N ASN A 233 11.91 1.47 -0.49
CA ASN A 233 12.60 2.44 0.34
C ASN A 233 12.16 2.38 1.80
N ILE A 234 10.86 2.23 2.06
CA ILE A 234 10.34 2.12 3.43
C ILE A 234 10.77 0.77 4.04
N MET A 235 10.70 -0.32 3.29
CA MET A 235 11.08 -1.65 3.78
C MET A 235 12.60 -1.86 3.84
N GLY A 236 13.38 -1.20 2.99
CA GLY A 236 14.84 -1.35 2.91
C GLY A 236 15.27 -2.81 2.79
N ASP A 237 16.13 -3.26 3.72
CA ASP A 237 16.60 -4.66 3.81
C ASP A 237 15.63 -5.61 4.55
N LYS A 238 14.52 -5.08 5.08
CA LYS A 238 13.49 -5.89 5.76
C LYS A 238 12.66 -6.73 4.77
N ALA A 239 12.70 -6.39 3.48
CA ALA A 239 12.14 -7.13 2.37
C ALA A 239 13.23 -7.60 1.40
N THR A 240 12.99 -8.72 0.73
CA THR A 240 13.80 -9.15 -0.42
C THR A 240 13.18 -8.59 -1.68
N SER A 241 13.98 -7.96 -2.54
CA SER A 241 13.45 -7.21 -3.68
C SER A 241 14.07 -7.69 -4.98
N TRP A 242 13.23 -7.93 -5.99
CA TRP A 242 13.62 -8.51 -7.27
C TRP A 242 13.05 -7.73 -8.44
N SER A 243 13.73 -7.78 -9.58
CA SER A 243 13.09 -7.62 -10.87
C SER A 243 12.91 -8.96 -11.58
N LEU A 244 11.80 -9.11 -12.29
CA LEU A 244 11.59 -10.21 -13.23
C LEU A 244 11.53 -9.69 -14.67
N SER A 245 12.15 -10.44 -15.57
CA SER A 245 12.04 -10.24 -17.01
C SER A 245 11.86 -11.60 -17.70
N SER A 246 10.98 -11.66 -18.69
CA SER A 246 10.82 -12.85 -19.52
C SER A 246 11.72 -12.76 -20.77
N SER A 247 12.33 -13.88 -21.14
CA SER A 247 13.04 -14.06 -22.40
C SER A 247 12.65 -15.39 -23.05
N TYR A 248 13.21 -15.70 -24.22
CA TYR A 248 13.04 -17.00 -24.88
C TYR A 248 13.67 -18.16 -24.07
N GLU A 249 14.61 -17.86 -23.16
CA GLU A 249 15.27 -18.86 -22.31
C GLU A 249 14.50 -19.12 -20.99
N GLY A 250 13.44 -18.36 -20.73
CA GLY A 250 12.62 -18.48 -19.53
C GLY A 250 12.48 -17.16 -18.78
N ILE A 251 12.43 -17.22 -17.44
CA ILE A 251 12.23 -16.07 -16.57
C ILE A 251 13.54 -15.76 -15.84
N CYS A 252 14.07 -14.56 -16.07
CA CYS A 252 15.23 -14.04 -15.36
C CYS A 252 14.76 -13.28 -14.11
N ARG A 253 15.32 -13.65 -12.95
CA ARG A 253 15.21 -12.90 -11.71
C ARG A 253 16.54 -12.19 -11.43
N LYS A 254 16.47 -10.90 -11.11
CA LYS A 254 17.63 -10.13 -10.65
C LYS A 254 17.36 -9.54 -9.29
N ASP A 255 18.30 -9.68 -8.36
CA ASP A 255 18.19 -9.06 -7.04
C ASP A 255 18.39 -7.54 -7.11
N ILE A 256 17.45 -6.80 -6.52
CA ILE A 256 17.50 -5.34 -6.37
C ILE A 256 17.96 -5.05 -4.93
N LYS A 257 19.24 -4.71 -4.78
CA LYS A 257 19.83 -4.35 -3.49
C LYS A 257 19.55 -2.89 -3.14
N ASP A 258 19.85 -1.99 -4.07
CA ASP A 258 19.63 -0.56 -3.90
C ASP A 258 18.34 -0.11 -4.60
N SER A 259 17.62 0.84 -3.99
CA SER A 259 16.61 1.60 -4.72
C SER A 259 17.30 2.36 -5.85
N PRO A 260 16.75 2.37 -7.08
CA PRO A 260 17.25 3.25 -8.13
C PRO A 260 17.29 4.68 -7.59
N PHE A 261 18.41 5.37 -7.80
CA PHE A 261 18.66 6.76 -7.41
C PHE A 261 17.57 7.76 -7.86
N ALA A 262 16.66 7.36 -8.76
CA ALA A 262 15.56 8.16 -9.28
C ALA A 262 14.44 8.46 -8.26
N TYR A 263 14.27 7.65 -7.21
CA TYR A 263 13.19 7.90 -6.22
C TYR A 263 13.39 9.18 -5.43
N HIS A 264 14.64 9.51 -5.04
CA HIS A 264 14.89 10.74 -4.29
C HIS A 264 14.60 11.96 -5.15
N LEU A 265 15.04 11.96 -6.41
CA LEU A 265 14.71 13.03 -7.34
C LEU A 265 13.20 13.16 -7.53
N PHE A 266 12.50 12.05 -7.75
CA PHE A 266 11.04 12.04 -7.88
C PHE A 266 10.31 12.52 -6.62
N ALA A 267 10.69 12.04 -5.43
CA ALA A 267 10.11 12.47 -4.16
C ALA A 267 10.37 13.97 -3.91
N MET A 268 11.55 14.46 -4.26
CA MET A 268 11.87 15.89 -4.21
C MET A 268 11.00 16.68 -5.20
N THR A 269 10.75 16.17 -6.41
CA THR A 269 9.83 16.80 -7.39
C THR A 269 8.40 16.85 -6.85
N LEU A 270 7.88 15.76 -6.27
CA LEU A 270 6.55 15.74 -5.66
C LEU A 270 6.42 16.77 -4.53
N ILE A 271 7.41 16.82 -3.63
CA ILE A 271 7.40 17.80 -2.53
C ILE A 271 7.44 19.24 -3.09
N LYS A 272 8.26 19.50 -4.12
CA LYS A 272 8.34 20.80 -4.78
C LYS A 272 6.98 21.19 -5.38
N GLN A 273 6.34 20.31 -6.14
CA GLN A 273 5.02 20.56 -6.73
C GLN A 273 3.95 20.81 -5.67
N ALA A 274 3.97 20.08 -4.56
CA ALA A 274 3.02 20.29 -3.48
C ALA A 274 3.20 21.63 -2.76
N ILE A 275 4.46 22.08 -2.61
CA ILE A 275 4.76 23.42 -2.10
C ILE A 275 4.24 24.49 -3.06
N GLU A 276 4.50 24.34 -4.37
CA GLU A 276 4.07 25.30 -5.40
C GLU A 276 2.54 25.41 -5.51
N ASN A 277 1.83 24.28 -5.37
CA ASN A 277 0.37 24.22 -5.47
C ASN A 277 -0.36 24.41 -4.13
N ASN A 278 0.37 24.58 -3.02
CA ASN A 278 -0.16 24.65 -1.66
C ASN A 278 -1.01 23.41 -1.27
N THR A 279 -0.64 22.23 -1.78
CA THR A 279 -1.30 20.93 -1.53
C THR A 279 -0.45 20.05 -0.61
N ILE A 280 0.23 20.66 0.38
CA ILE A 280 1.09 19.95 1.32
C ILE A 280 0.25 19.10 2.28
N GLU A 281 0.36 17.80 2.11
CA GLU A 281 -0.23 16.76 2.97
C GLU A 281 0.82 16.03 3.83
N ARG A 282 0.35 15.26 4.83
CA ARG A 282 1.20 14.57 5.82
C ARG A 282 2.24 13.64 5.18
N TYR A 283 1.90 12.96 4.09
CA TYR A 283 2.85 12.06 3.43
C TYR A 283 4.07 12.79 2.83
N HIS A 284 3.96 14.09 2.50
CA HIS A 284 5.13 14.88 2.07
C HIS A 284 6.16 14.99 3.19
N PHE A 285 5.72 15.06 4.46
CA PHE A 285 6.61 15.05 5.62
C PHE A 285 7.31 13.69 5.75
N ASN A 286 6.61 12.58 5.47
CA ASN A 286 7.20 11.24 5.38
C ASN A 286 8.26 11.15 4.29
N LEU A 287 7.94 11.59 3.07
CA LEU A 287 8.87 11.60 1.93
C LEU A 287 10.13 12.39 2.27
N PHE A 288 9.95 13.61 2.79
CA PHE A 288 11.07 14.48 3.10
C PHE A 288 11.93 13.92 4.22
N ARG A 289 11.32 13.35 5.27
CA ARG A 289 12.05 12.67 6.34
C ARG A 289 12.87 11.50 5.80
N ALA A 290 12.31 10.67 4.92
CA ALA A 290 13.03 9.54 4.33
C ALA A 290 14.25 10.01 3.50
N ILE A 291 14.12 11.14 2.79
CA ILE A 291 15.24 11.79 2.10
C ILE A 291 16.29 12.26 3.11
N LEU A 292 15.89 12.99 4.15
CA LEU A 292 16.78 13.49 5.20
C LEU A 292 17.52 12.34 5.91
N GLU A 293 16.85 11.24 6.26
CA GLU A 293 17.47 10.07 6.89
C GLU A 293 18.56 9.44 6.01
N LYS A 294 18.29 9.29 4.72
CA LYS A 294 19.29 8.74 3.79
C LYS A 294 20.43 9.70 3.50
N THR A 295 20.15 11.00 3.32
CA THR A 295 21.20 12.00 3.17
C THR A 295 22.08 12.06 4.41
N ALA A 296 21.50 11.90 5.60
CA ALA A 296 22.25 11.90 6.86
C ALA A 296 23.19 10.71 6.94
N ASN A 297 22.67 9.52 6.62
CA ASN A 297 23.47 8.30 6.56
C ASN A 297 24.60 8.42 5.52
N PHE A 298 24.31 8.98 4.33
CA PHE A 298 25.31 9.19 3.28
C PHE A 298 26.43 10.15 3.71
N LEU A 299 26.09 11.20 4.44
CA LEU A 299 27.05 12.19 4.95
C LEU A 299 27.72 11.78 6.28
N GLY A 300 27.41 10.60 6.82
CA GLY A 300 28.02 10.08 8.04
C GLY A 300 27.45 10.65 9.35
N TYR A 301 26.27 11.28 9.30
CA TYR A 301 25.58 11.75 10.50
C TYR A 301 24.83 10.62 11.21
N LYS A 302 24.80 10.65 12.55
CA LYS A 302 24.04 9.67 13.36
C LYS A 302 22.51 9.87 13.28
N HIS A 303 22.06 11.06 12.92
CA HIS A 303 20.63 11.40 12.87
C HIS A 303 20.39 12.53 11.87
N TYR A 304 19.27 12.46 11.16
CA TYR A 304 18.85 13.49 10.19
C TYR A 304 18.62 14.89 10.76
N LYS A 305 18.43 15.03 12.08
CA LYS A 305 18.31 16.35 12.74
C LYS A 305 19.56 17.20 12.49
N SER A 306 20.72 16.58 12.27
CA SER A 306 21.95 17.28 11.90
C SER A 306 21.86 18.02 10.57
N LEU A 307 20.99 17.57 9.65
CA LEU A 307 20.81 18.21 8.35
C LEU A 307 19.93 19.45 8.38
N LEU A 308 19.13 19.61 9.45
CA LEU A 308 18.23 20.75 9.62
C LEU A 308 19.05 21.99 10.03
N THR A 309 18.80 23.10 9.36
CA THR A 309 19.47 24.40 9.53
C THR A 309 18.46 25.50 9.88
N GLY A 310 18.93 26.64 10.39
CA GLY A 310 18.08 27.79 10.75
C GLY A 310 17.70 27.86 12.23
N GLU A 311 17.11 29.00 12.63
CA GLU A 311 16.73 29.29 14.02
C GLU A 311 15.58 28.39 14.53
N ASN A 312 14.70 27.94 13.62
CA ASN A 312 13.53 27.11 13.95
C ASN A 312 13.81 25.59 13.97
N LYS A 313 15.08 25.17 13.97
CA LYS A 313 15.50 23.77 13.83
C LYS A 313 14.78 22.77 14.75
N ASP A 314 14.55 23.14 16.01
CA ASP A 314 13.90 22.26 16.98
C ASP A 314 12.40 22.14 16.73
N GLU A 315 11.75 23.22 16.31
CA GLU A 315 10.35 23.24 15.91
C GLU A 315 10.15 22.45 14.62
N THR A 316 11.01 22.65 13.61
CA THR A 316 11.07 21.84 12.40
C THR A 316 11.13 20.35 12.71
N TYR A 317 12.06 19.97 13.59
CA TYR A 317 12.26 18.57 13.97
C TYR A 317 11.00 17.99 14.62
N ARG A 318 10.33 18.79 15.45
CA ARG A 318 9.07 18.41 16.11
C ARG A 318 7.95 18.24 15.09
N ILE A 319 7.76 19.21 14.19
CA ILE A 319 6.73 19.17 13.13
C ILE A 319 6.96 17.98 12.20
N LEU A 320 8.20 17.77 11.73
CA LEU A 320 8.54 16.61 10.92
C LEU A 320 8.17 15.33 11.67
N ASN A 321 8.53 15.19 12.95
CA ASN A 321 8.16 14.00 13.71
C ASN A 321 6.64 13.84 13.91
N ILE A 322 5.90 14.91 14.17
CA ILE A 322 4.44 14.87 14.35
C ILE A 322 3.77 14.35 13.08
N TYR A 323 4.12 14.91 11.92
CA TYR A 323 3.47 14.58 10.66
C TYR A 323 4.08 13.37 9.94
N SER A 324 5.24 12.87 10.41
CA SER A 324 5.89 11.67 9.86
C SER A 324 5.80 10.41 10.73
N HIS A 325 5.13 10.47 11.88
CA HIS A 325 4.84 9.28 12.67
C HIS A 325 3.47 8.72 12.28
N SER A 326 3.45 7.48 11.79
CA SER A 326 2.23 6.72 11.47
C SER A 326 1.32 6.42 12.67
N ARG A 327 1.74 6.78 13.89
CA ARG A 327 0.97 6.58 15.14
C ARG A 327 0.02 7.72 15.52
N ILE A 328 -0.05 8.80 14.73
CA ILE A 328 -0.99 9.92 14.95
C ILE A 328 -1.98 10.00 13.77
N ALA A 329 -2.36 8.84 13.23
CA ALA A 329 -3.49 8.69 12.31
C ALA A 329 -4.84 8.66 13.05
N ASP A 330 -4.84 8.51 14.38
CA ASP A 330 -6.03 8.39 15.24
C ASP A 330 -6.69 9.73 15.61
N MET A 331 -6.21 10.85 15.06
CA MET A 331 -6.90 12.13 15.20
C MET A 331 -7.45 12.52 13.83
N GLU A 332 -8.72 12.95 13.83
CA GLU A 332 -9.49 13.51 12.71
C GLU A 332 -8.61 14.14 11.61
N PRO A 333 -9.06 14.20 10.34
CA PRO A 333 -8.37 14.94 9.28
C PRO A 333 -8.29 16.44 9.62
N GLN A 334 -7.39 16.80 10.54
CA GLN A 334 -6.99 18.15 10.83
C GLN A 334 -6.11 18.57 9.68
N ASP A 335 -6.63 19.49 8.89
CA ASP A 335 -5.85 20.23 7.91
C ASP A 335 -4.57 20.74 8.60
N ILE A 336 -3.44 20.59 7.90
CA ILE A 336 -2.15 20.99 8.44
C ILE A 336 -2.18 22.53 8.55
N PRO A 337 -1.96 23.12 9.74
CA PRO A 337 -1.98 24.57 9.90
C PRO A 337 -1.06 25.24 8.89
N SER A 338 -1.49 26.37 8.32
CA SER A 338 -0.74 27.08 7.28
C SER A 338 0.69 27.41 7.73
N ASP A 339 0.89 27.74 9.00
CA ASP A 339 2.22 28.00 9.57
C ASP A 339 3.14 26.76 9.50
N HIS A 340 2.58 25.56 9.68
CA HIS A 340 3.33 24.31 9.57
C HIS A 340 3.65 23.96 8.10
N LYS A 341 2.72 24.26 7.17
CA LYS A 341 2.96 24.12 5.72
C LYS A 341 4.06 25.08 5.25
N ASN A 342 4.02 26.34 5.71
CA ASN A 342 5.05 27.34 5.42
C ASN A 342 6.41 26.90 5.97
N LEU A 343 6.44 26.46 7.24
CA LEU A 343 7.67 25.97 7.84
C LEU A 343 8.23 24.79 7.03
N PHE A 344 7.40 23.79 6.68
CA PHE A 344 7.82 22.67 5.84
C PHE A 344 8.43 23.12 4.49
N ALA A 345 7.79 24.08 3.81
CA ALA A 345 8.29 24.64 2.56
C ALA A 345 9.65 25.32 2.74
N ASP A 346 9.83 26.11 3.80
CA ASP A 346 11.08 26.80 4.11
C ASP A 346 12.23 25.81 4.30
N ILE A 347 12.04 24.78 5.12
CA ILE A 347 13.10 23.78 5.37
C ILE A 347 13.41 22.95 4.14
N PHE A 348 12.40 22.59 3.35
CA PHE A 348 12.63 21.87 2.11
C PHE A 348 13.50 22.69 1.14
N ASN A 349 13.19 23.97 0.98
CA ASN A 349 13.96 24.89 0.14
C ASN A 349 15.37 25.15 0.69
N ASP A 350 15.52 25.28 2.01
CA ASP A 350 16.82 25.44 2.66
C ASP A 350 17.68 24.18 2.53
N PHE A 351 17.07 23.00 2.63
CA PHE A 351 17.76 21.74 2.37
C PHE A 351 18.23 21.64 0.92
N LEU A 352 17.38 22.01 -0.04
CA LEU A 352 17.75 22.05 -1.47
C LEU A 352 18.99 22.93 -1.71
N LYS A 353 18.97 24.15 -1.15
CA LYS A 353 20.08 25.12 -1.26
C LYS A 353 21.34 24.62 -0.56
N SER A 354 21.22 24.17 0.69
CA SER A 354 22.36 23.81 1.55
C SER A 354 23.15 22.62 1.01
N TYR A 355 22.48 21.70 0.32
CA TYR A 355 23.10 20.50 -0.24
C TYR A 355 23.19 20.50 -1.77
N ASN A 356 22.93 21.64 -2.42
CA ASN A 356 23.02 21.83 -3.88
C ASN A 356 22.27 20.78 -4.71
N TRP A 357 21.06 20.42 -4.27
CA TRP A 357 20.23 19.48 -5.00
C TRP A 357 19.71 20.12 -6.29
N LYS A 358 19.87 19.41 -7.42
CA LYS A 358 19.24 19.78 -8.68
C LYS A 358 17.96 18.98 -8.83
N ILE A 359 16.83 19.68 -8.90
CA ILE A 359 15.56 19.13 -9.38
C ILE A 359 15.48 19.60 -10.84
N GLU A 360 15.45 18.67 -11.79
CA GLU A 360 15.12 19.03 -13.18
C GLU A 360 13.65 19.46 -13.22
N ASP A 361 13.38 20.61 -13.86
CA ASP A 361 12.02 21.15 -14.02
C ASP A 361 11.15 20.29 -14.94
#